data_AF-A0A964HB03-F1
#
_entry.id   AF-A0A964HB03-F1
#
_cell.length_a   1.000
_cell.length_b   1.000
_cell.length_c   1.000
_cell.angle_alpha   90.00
_cell.angle_beta   90.00
_cell.angle_gamma   90.00
#
_symmetry.space_group_name_H-M   'P 1'
#
loop_
_entity.id
_entity.type
_entity.pdbx_description
1 polymer ?
#
loop_
_entity_poly.entity_id
_entity_poly.type
_entity_poly.pdbx_seq_one_letter_code
_entity_poly.pdbx_strand_id
1 'polypeptide(L)'
;ADRGSEYGEHHGHRQDGGCDQWAAYAQVETLIILMAVARRAEIAQCLIAQGRDPNEPVAFIENGTTPRERVIVTTLEQVAAGQSDVTNPAVMVAGAVVKLRETLLDLASRIAA
;
A
#
# COMPACT_ATOMS: atom_id res chain seq x y z
N ALA A 1 -21.35 15.83 43.84
CA ALA A 1 -20.55 14.59 43.75
C ALA A 1 -20.59 14.17 42.29
N ASP A 2 -19.54 14.60 41.60
CA ASP A 2 -19.35 14.50 40.16
C ASP A 2 -19.17 13.02 39.76
N ARG A 3 -20.00 12.51 38.84
CA ARG A 3 -19.81 11.19 38.26
C ARG A 3 -18.75 11.34 37.19
N GLY A 4 -17.50 11.11 37.59
CA GLY A 4 -16.38 10.99 36.67
C GLY A 4 -16.69 9.95 35.60
N SER A 5 -16.80 10.44 34.37
CA SER A 5 -16.81 9.65 33.14
C SER A 5 -15.53 8.82 33.10
N GLU A 6 -15.66 7.52 33.37
CA GLU A 6 -14.60 6.54 33.21
C GLU A 6 -14.35 6.36 31.70
N TYR A 7 -13.52 7.22 31.13
CA TYR A 7 -12.93 6.98 29.82
C TYR A 7 -11.97 5.80 29.98
N GLY A 8 -12.49 4.61 29.70
CA GLY A 8 -11.66 3.41 29.57
C GLY A 8 -10.72 3.61 28.39
N GLU A 9 -9.50 4.06 28.66
CA GLU A 9 -8.38 3.93 27.75
C GLU A 9 -8.10 2.43 27.60
N HIS A 10 -8.77 1.80 26.63
CA HIS A 10 -8.37 0.49 26.16
C HIS A 10 -7.01 0.67 25.49
N HIS A 11 -5.94 0.52 26.26
CA HIS A 11 -4.61 0.26 25.73
C HIS A 11 -4.74 -1.05 24.97
N GLY A 12 -5.12 -0.92 23.70
CA GLY A 12 -5.33 -2.04 22.80
C GLY A 12 -4.09 -2.89 22.89
N HIS A 13 -4.29 -4.15 23.27
CA HIS A 13 -3.37 -5.23 23.01
C HIS A 13 -2.68 -4.93 21.67
N ARG A 14 -1.37 -4.70 21.71
CA ARG A 14 -0.54 -4.83 20.52
C ARG A 14 -0.90 -6.21 20.01
N GLN A 15 -1.75 -6.28 18.98
CA GLN A 15 -1.82 -7.48 18.20
C GLN A 15 -0.42 -7.54 17.62
N ASP A 16 0.39 -8.45 18.18
CA ASP A 16 1.55 -9.02 17.52
C ASP A 16 1.02 -9.83 16.31
N GLY A 17 0.22 -9.15 15.47
CA GLY A 17 -0.37 -9.65 14.25
C GLY A 17 0.78 -9.72 13.29
N GLY A 18 1.49 -10.84 13.34
CA GLY A 18 2.45 -11.22 12.34
C GLY A 18 1.79 -11.30 10.97
N CYS A 19 2.37 -12.08 10.07
CA CYS A 19 1.89 -12.10 8.70
C CYS A 19 0.46 -12.66 8.52
N ASP A 20 -0.14 -13.27 9.54
CA ASP A 20 -1.47 -13.88 9.49
C ASP A 20 -2.59 -12.88 9.14
N GLN A 21 -2.48 -11.63 9.60
CA GLN A 21 -3.47 -10.59 9.26
C GLN A 21 -3.53 -10.31 7.74
N TRP A 22 -2.47 -10.68 7.01
CA TRP A 22 -2.38 -10.47 5.56
C TRP A 22 -2.91 -11.64 4.73
N ALA A 23 -3.22 -12.79 5.36
CA ALA A 23 -3.65 -14.01 4.67
C ALA A 23 -4.92 -13.78 3.83
N ALA A 24 -5.89 -13.06 4.37
CA ALA A 24 -7.15 -12.76 3.68
C ALA A 24 -6.96 -11.90 2.41
N TYR A 25 -5.83 -11.19 2.28
CA TYR A 25 -5.55 -10.32 1.15
C TYR A 25 -4.67 -10.97 0.09
N ALA A 26 -4.14 -12.18 0.31
CA ALA A 26 -3.24 -12.82 -0.64
C ALA A 26 -3.88 -13.11 -2.01
N GLN A 27 -5.19 -13.36 -2.04
CA GLN A 27 -5.94 -13.68 -3.26
C GLN A 27 -6.71 -12.48 -3.85
N VAL A 28 -6.59 -11.30 -3.25
CA VAL A 28 -7.28 -10.10 -3.74
C VAL A 28 -6.53 -9.56 -4.98
N GLU A 29 -7.21 -9.48 -6.12
CA GLU A 29 -6.57 -9.07 -7.39
C GLU A 29 -5.97 -7.66 -7.35
N THR A 30 -6.67 -6.71 -6.71
CA THR A 30 -6.22 -5.33 -6.54
C THR A 30 -6.28 -4.96 -5.08
N LEU A 31 -5.12 -4.80 -4.46
CA LEU A 31 -4.99 -4.46 -3.06
C LEU A 31 -4.53 -3.00 -2.92
N ILE A 32 -5.32 -2.19 -2.22
CA ILE A 32 -4.99 -0.80 -1.92
C ILE A 32 -4.76 -0.67 -0.42
N ILE A 33 -3.58 -0.20 -0.04
CA ILE A 33 -3.15 -0.08 1.35
C ILE A 33 -2.85 1.38 1.67
N LEU A 34 -3.62 1.93 2.60
CA LEU A 34 -3.43 3.28 3.11
C LEU A 34 -2.41 3.29 4.24
N MET A 35 -1.70 4.41 4.40
CA MET A 35 -0.71 4.61 5.47
C MET A 35 0.38 3.51 5.50
N ALA A 36 0.64 2.86 4.37
CA ALA A 36 1.56 1.73 4.27
C ALA A 36 3.04 2.16 4.38
N VAL A 37 3.37 3.42 4.08
CA VAL A 37 4.75 3.90 3.89
C VAL A 37 5.70 3.48 5.01
N ALA A 38 5.29 3.66 6.27
CA ALA A 38 6.14 3.37 7.42
C ALA A 38 6.44 1.88 7.60
N ARG A 39 5.52 0.99 7.18
CA ARG A 39 5.62 -0.48 7.33
C ARG A 39 5.72 -1.22 6.00
N ARG A 40 5.93 -0.52 4.89
CA ARG A 40 5.80 -1.07 3.52
C ARG A 40 6.61 -2.35 3.28
N ALA A 41 7.83 -2.40 3.81
CA ALA A 41 8.69 -3.59 3.67
C ALA A 41 8.13 -4.79 4.44
N GLU A 42 7.70 -4.59 5.69
CA GLU A 42 7.06 -5.62 6.52
C GLU A 42 5.76 -6.12 5.85
N ILE A 43 4.94 -5.21 5.36
CA ILE A 43 3.69 -5.52 4.65
C ILE A 43 3.97 -6.38 3.41
N ALA A 44 4.93 -5.96 2.57
CA ALA A 44 5.30 -6.69 1.37
C ALA A 44 5.86 -8.08 1.68
N GLN A 45 6.72 -8.21 2.70
CA GLN A 45 7.23 -9.51 3.16
C GLN A 45 6.09 -10.44 3.60
N CYS A 46 5.13 -9.92 4.37
CA CYS A 46 3.99 -10.70 4.79
C CYS A 46 3.07 -11.10 3.62
N LEU A 47 2.82 -10.20 2.68
CA LEU A 47 2.03 -10.50 1.49
C LEU A 47 2.67 -11.60 0.63
N ILE A 48 4.00 -11.57 0.46
CA ILE A 48 4.75 -12.63 -0.23
C ILE A 48 4.65 -13.95 0.56
N ALA A 49 4.84 -13.90 1.88
CA ALA A 49 4.74 -15.09 2.74
C ALA A 49 3.36 -15.75 2.71
N GLN A 50 2.29 -14.95 2.49
CA GLN A 50 0.92 -15.43 2.34
C GLN A 50 0.58 -15.87 0.90
N GLY A 51 1.53 -15.82 -0.03
CA GLY A 51 1.42 -16.42 -1.36
C GLY A 51 1.20 -15.44 -2.52
N ARG A 52 1.40 -14.13 -2.33
CA ARG A 52 1.43 -13.18 -3.47
C ARG A 52 2.73 -13.32 -4.25
N ASP A 53 2.65 -13.12 -5.57
CA ASP A 53 3.81 -13.18 -6.47
C ASP A 53 4.81 -12.05 -6.13
N PRO A 54 6.09 -12.37 -5.84
CA PRO A 54 7.13 -11.34 -5.61
C PRO A 54 7.30 -10.36 -6.79
N ASN A 55 7.00 -10.80 -8.01
CA ASN A 55 7.07 -9.96 -9.22
C ASN A 55 5.80 -9.13 -9.44
N GLU A 56 4.81 -9.22 -8.55
CA GLU A 56 3.58 -8.45 -8.66
C GLU A 56 3.90 -6.95 -8.71
N PRO A 57 3.37 -6.22 -9.70
CA PRO A 57 3.55 -4.78 -9.79
C PRO A 57 2.93 -4.05 -8.60
N VAL A 58 3.66 -3.08 -8.08
CA VAL A 58 3.23 -2.18 -7.02
C VAL A 58 3.43 -0.73 -7.47
N ALA A 59 2.44 0.11 -7.20
CA ALA A 59 2.55 1.56 -7.34
C ALA A 59 2.42 2.24 -5.98
N PHE A 60 3.28 3.24 -5.74
CA PHE A 60 3.06 4.24 -4.71
C PHE A 60 2.65 5.55 -5.37
N ILE A 61 1.55 6.15 -4.89
CA ILE A 61 1.06 7.45 -5.34
C ILE A 61 1.22 8.42 -4.17
N GLU A 62 2.26 9.26 -4.25
CA GLU A 62 2.52 10.32 -3.28
C GLU A 62 1.73 11.58 -3.64
N ASN A 63 1.21 12.30 -2.64
CA ASN A 63 0.51 13.58 -2.83
C ASN A 63 -0.54 13.52 -3.97
N GLY A 64 -1.30 12.42 -4.05
CA GLY A 64 -2.21 12.14 -5.14
C GLY A 64 -3.20 13.28 -5.42
N THR A 65 -3.52 13.52 -6.70
CA THR A 65 -4.39 14.59 -7.21
C THR A 65 -3.89 16.02 -6.96
N THR A 66 -2.64 16.19 -6.54
CA THR A 66 -2.02 17.50 -6.34
C THR A 66 -0.96 17.80 -7.39
N PRO A 67 -0.54 19.06 -7.58
CA PRO A 67 0.59 19.40 -8.46
C PRO A 67 1.93 18.78 -8.03
N ARG A 68 2.03 18.22 -6.83
CA ARG A 68 3.25 17.55 -6.30
C ARG A 68 3.13 16.03 -6.38
N GLU A 69 2.17 15.50 -7.14
CA GLU A 69 1.99 14.06 -7.28
C GLU A 69 3.26 13.40 -7.83
N ARG A 70 3.73 12.35 -7.16
CA ARG A 70 4.81 11.49 -7.63
C ARG A 70 4.33 10.04 -7.62
N VAL A 71 4.46 9.36 -8.76
CA VAL A 71 4.10 7.95 -8.89
C VAL A 71 5.38 7.13 -9.03
N ILE A 72 5.57 6.17 -8.15
CA ILE A 72 6.68 5.22 -8.17
C ILE A 72 6.11 3.85 -8.50
N VAL A 73 6.57 3.24 -9.58
CA VAL A 73 6.21 1.86 -9.96
C VAL A 73 7.39 0.94 -9.68
N THR A 74 7.12 -0.19 -9.04
CA THR A 74 8.11 -1.18 -8.63
C THR A 74 7.45 -2.57 -8.52
N THR A 75 8.13 -3.55 -7.92
CA THR A 75 7.58 -4.88 -7.62
C THR A 75 7.45 -5.12 -6.12
N LEU A 76 6.61 -6.08 -5.74
CA LEU A 76 6.43 -6.46 -4.34
C LEU A 76 7.74 -6.90 -3.68
N GLU A 77 8.61 -7.62 -4.39
CA GLU A 77 9.95 -8.01 -3.94
C GLU A 77 10.84 -6.81 -3.63
N GLN A 78 10.86 -5.80 -4.49
CA GLN A 78 11.64 -4.58 -4.28
C GLN A 78 11.14 -3.80 -3.06
N VAL A 79 9.83 -3.76 -2.84
CA VAL A 79 9.26 -3.18 -1.62
C VAL A 79 9.69 -3.97 -0.39
N ALA A 80 9.62 -5.29 -0.43
CA ALA A 80 10.04 -6.18 0.66
C ALA A 80 11.53 -6.02 1.01
N ALA A 81 12.37 -5.75 0.00
CA ALA A 81 13.80 -5.44 0.15
C ALA A 81 14.09 -4.02 0.66
N GLY A 82 13.06 -3.19 0.88
CA GLY A 82 13.21 -1.79 1.28
C GLY A 82 13.68 -0.87 0.14
N GLN A 83 13.67 -1.34 -1.10
CA GLN A 83 14.13 -0.65 -2.30
C GLN A 83 12.99 0.16 -2.95
N SER A 84 12.29 0.94 -2.12
CA SER A 84 11.25 1.86 -2.56
C SER A 84 11.47 3.25 -1.94
N ASP A 85 11.83 4.21 -2.79
CA ASP A 85 11.99 5.62 -2.42
C ASP A 85 10.62 6.31 -2.36
N VAL A 86 9.90 6.09 -1.27
CA VAL A 86 8.56 6.65 -1.02
C VAL A 86 8.50 7.37 0.32
N THR A 87 7.80 8.50 0.34
CA THR A 87 7.59 9.40 1.46
C THR A 87 6.10 9.62 1.70
N ASN A 88 5.74 10.05 2.91
CA ASN A 88 4.35 10.37 3.24
C ASN A 88 3.93 11.72 2.63
N PRO A 89 2.63 11.91 2.32
CA PRO A 89 1.57 10.90 2.28
C PRO A 89 1.57 10.11 0.96
N ALA A 90 1.42 8.78 1.04
CA ALA A 90 1.28 7.93 -0.15
C ALA A 90 0.29 6.78 0.03
N VAL A 91 -0.32 6.38 -1.08
CA VAL A 91 -1.14 5.17 -1.21
C VAL A 91 -0.34 4.08 -1.92
N MET A 92 -0.34 2.87 -1.38
CA MET A 92 0.25 1.69 -2.01
C MET A 92 -0.84 0.90 -2.74
N VAL A 93 -0.62 0.58 -4.01
CA VAL A 93 -1.52 -0.23 -4.84
C VAL A 93 -0.72 -1.43 -5.36
N ALA A 94 -1.15 -2.65 -5.06
CA ALA A 94 -0.56 -3.89 -5.55
C ALA A 94 -1.54 -4.62 -6.47
N GLY A 95 -1.07 -5.06 -7.63
CA GLY A 95 -1.89 -5.80 -8.59
C GLY A 95 -1.59 -5.48 -10.06
N ALA A 96 -2.09 -6.34 -10.96
CA ALA A 96 -1.92 -6.17 -12.40
C ALA A 96 -2.47 -4.84 -12.94
N VAL A 97 -3.43 -4.22 -12.23
CA VAL A 97 -4.00 -2.90 -12.56
C VAL A 97 -2.95 -1.79 -12.66
N VAL A 98 -1.81 -1.91 -11.96
CA VAL A 98 -0.71 -0.93 -12.04
C VAL A 98 -0.19 -0.80 -13.47
N LYS A 99 -0.18 -1.89 -14.25
CA LYS A 99 0.28 -1.89 -15.65
C LYS A 99 -0.63 -1.05 -16.56
N LEU A 100 -1.91 -0.88 -16.20
CA LEU A 100 -2.85 -0.09 -17.01
C LEU A 100 -2.50 1.39 -17.03
N ARG A 101 -1.72 1.89 -16.07
CA ARG A 101 -1.30 3.29 -16.00
C ARG A 101 -0.65 3.78 -17.30
N GLU A 102 0.28 3.01 -17.84
CA GLU A 102 1.00 3.39 -19.08
C GLU A 102 0.05 3.43 -20.28
N THR A 103 -0.84 2.43 -20.37
CA THR A 103 -1.85 2.37 -21.44
C THR A 103 -2.83 3.55 -21.37
N LEU A 104 -3.30 3.91 -20.18
CA LEU A 104 -4.24 5.02 -19.99
C LEU A 104 -3.58 6.37 -20.28
N LEU A 105 -2.31 6.55 -19.91
CA LEU A 105 -1.58 7.78 -20.22
C LEU A 105 -1.29 7.94 -21.71
N ASP A 106 -0.92 6.86 -22.40
CA ASP A 106 -0.80 6.87 -23.86
C ASP A 106 -2.11 7.31 -24.52
N LEU A 107 -3.22 6.66 -24.16
CA LEU A 107 -4.54 6.99 -24.70
C LEU A 107 -4.93 8.44 -24.41
N ALA A 108 -4.72 8.92 -23.18
CA ALA A 108 -5.01 10.30 -22.81
C ALA A 108 -4.20 11.30 -23.64
N SER A 109 -2.91 11.01 -23.89
CA SER A 109 -2.05 11.88 -24.70
C SER A 109 -2.49 11.96 -26.16
N ARG A 110 -3.03 10.86 -26.71
CA ARG A 110 -3.53 10.78 -28.09
C ARG A 110 -4.85 11.50 -28.30
N ILE A 111 -5.69 11.59 -27.27
CA ILE A 111 -6.97 12.30 -27.32
C ILE A 111 -6.78 13.80 -27.09
N ALA A 112 -5.75 14.18 -26.32
CA ALA A 112 -5.43 15.57 -26.02
C ALA A 112 -4.64 16.28 -27.15
N ALA A 113 -4.11 15.53 -28.12
CA ALA A 113 -3.40 16.03 -29.30
C ALA A 113 -4.37 16.30 -30.46
#